data_AF-A0A536WEF6-F1
#
_entry.id   AF-A0A536WEF6-F1
#
_cell.length_a   1.000
_cell.length_b   1.000
_cell.length_c   1.000
_cell.angle_alpha   90.00
_cell.angle_beta   90.00
_cell.angle_gamma   90.00
#
_symmetry.space_group_name_H-M   'P 1'
#
loop_
_entity.id
_entity.type
_entity.pdbx_description
1 polymer ?
#
loop_
_entity_poly.entity_id
_entity_poly.type
_entity_poly.pdbx_seq_one_letter_code
_entity_poly.pdbx_strand_id
1 'polypeptide(L)'
;MGEFCSWPGRVEVGPIPTVGALRCRLLAAAAGSLFALCASSGNAQAPKKPPPPRPQSQAPVAAPSKPPAPPRFAIQRFLVEGNSLLAQGELDRILAPFSGKDRDFGDIQRALEALQDVYTGRGYNAVRVSVPEQDIRSGQVRLRVAEARIRRVRVQGNRFFDERNVRAGLPSLKEGTSPNTRAIGQDAQLVNESPAKQVSVALQASDDPGQLDATVRVTDEKPSRVSVFADNTGTPKTGNWRTGLGYQNANLFNGDDVINAQLVGSPGHSAPDTVCRYTN
;
A
#
# COMPACT_ATOMS: atom_id res chain seq x y z
N MET A 1 6.03 -4.94 61.25
CA MET A 1 5.61 -6.34 61.10
C MET A 1 4.87 -6.40 59.77
N GLY A 2 5.52 -6.67 58.63
CA GLY A 2 6.20 -7.92 58.26
C GLY A 2 5.08 -8.94 57.94
N GLU A 3 4.87 -9.41 56.72
CA GLU A 3 5.82 -10.18 55.90
C GLU A 3 5.49 -10.15 54.40
N PHE A 4 6.56 -10.17 53.61
CA PHE A 4 6.63 -10.54 52.20
C PHE A 4 6.36 -12.05 52.04
N CYS A 5 5.74 -12.46 50.93
CA CYS A 5 5.96 -13.80 50.40
C CYS A 5 6.37 -13.73 48.92
N SER A 6 7.60 -14.17 48.72
CA SER A 6 8.38 -14.24 47.50
C SER A 6 7.95 -15.42 46.63
N TRP A 7 8.03 -15.23 45.31
CA TRP A 7 7.91 -16.31 44.32
C TRP A 7 9.32 -16.70 43.85
N PRO A 8 9.74 -17.97 43.93
CA PRO A 8 10.94 -18.45 43.27
C PRO A 8 10.56 -19.17 41.96
N GLY A 9 11.10 -18.72 40.82
CA GLY A 9 10.81 -19.36 39.54
C GLY A 9 11.58 -18.75 38.38
N ARG A 10 12.91 -18.94 38.39
CA ARG A 10 13.83 -18.60 37.31
C ARG A 10 13.51 -19.48 36.08
N VAL A 11 13.05 -18.88 34.99
CA VAL A 11 12.93 -19.57 33.69
C VAL A 11 14.26 -19.44 32.97
N GLU A 12 15.02 -20.53 32.89
CA GLU A 12 16.17 -20.66 32.00
C GLU A 12 15.69 -20.72 30.54
N VAL A 13 16.19 -19.80 29.72
CA VAL A 13 15.94 -19.77 28.27
C VAL A 13 17.03 -20.61 27.60
N GLY A 14 16.66 -21.81 27.14
CA GLY A 14 17.54 -22.67 26.34
C GLY A 14 17.78 -22.10 24.93
N PRO A 15 18.95 -22.36 24.31
CA PRO A 15 19.34 -21.76 23.05
C PRO A 15 18.56 -22.34 21.85
N ILE A 16 18.24 -21.44 20.92
CA ILE A 16 17.55 -21.67 19.65
C ILE A 16 18.51 -22.41 18.68
N PRO A 17 18.11 -23.54 18.07
CA PRO A 17 18.93 -24.16 17.04
C PRO A 17 18.84 -23.38 15.72
N THR A 18 20.00 -22.94 15.25
CA THR A 18 20.26 -22.27 13.97
C THR A 18 19.95 -23.21 12.80
N VAL A 19 18.92 -22.90 12.01
CA VAL A 19 18.62 -23.66 10.78
C VAL A 19 19.62 -23.30 9.69
N GLY A 20 20.34 -24.33 9.24
CA GLY A 20 21.41 -24.26 8.26
C GLY A 20 20.97 -23.80 6.87
N ALA A 21 21.91 -23.12 6.21
CA ALA A 21 21.81 -22.63 4.85
C ALA A 21 21.63 -23.76 3.82
N LEU A 22 20.50 -23.77 3.12
CA LEU A 22 20.29 -24.61 1.95
C LEU A 22 20.76 -23.85 0.70
N ARG A 23 21.96 -24.15 0.23
CA ARG A 23 22.48 -23.68 -1.07
C ARG A 23 21.79 -24.47 -2.19
N CYS A 24 20.89 -23.82 -2.90
CA CYS A 24 20.32 -24.32 -4.14
C CYS A 24 21.40 -24.28 -5.24
N ARG A 25 21.90 -25.46 -5.65
CA ARG A 25 22.72 -25.62 -6.86
C ARG A 25 21.79 -25.93 -8.04
N LEU A 26 21.67 -24.98 -8.95
CA LEU A 26 21.10 -25.19 -10.28
C LEU A 26 22.13 -25.88 -11.19
N LEU A 27 21.66 -26.93 -11.86
CA LEU A 27 22.31 -27.64 -12.95
C LEU A 27 22.43 -26.77 -14.20
N ALA A 28 23.52 -26.96 -14.96
CA ALA A 28 23.49 -26.80 -16.41
C ALA A 28 24.58 -27.68 -17.05
N ALA A 29 24.12 -28.60 -17.90
CA ALA A 29 24.91 -29.40 -18.82
C ALA A 29 25.23 -28.58 -20.09
N ALA A 30 26.34 -28.88 -20.79
CA ALA A 30 26.35 -29.14 -22.23
C ALA A 30 27.78 -29.28 -22.81
N ALA A 31 27.94 -30.37 -23.57
CA ALA A 31 28.63 -30.52 -24.86
C ALA A 31 30.05 -29.95 -25.06
N GLY A 32 30.97 -30.88 -25.36
CA GLY A 32 32.25 -30.57 -25.98
C GLY A 32 32.13 -30.33 -27.49
N SER A 33 33.13 -29.66 -28.05
CA SER A 33 33.83 -30.03 -29.30
C SER A 33 34.95 -29.02 -29.57
N LEU A 34 36.15 -29.55 -29.83
CA LEU A 34 37.26 -28.86 -30.46
C LEU A 34 36.84 -28.33 -31.84
N PHE A 35 37.27 -27.13 -32.24
CA PHE A 35 37.81 -26.89 -33.59
C PHE A 35 38.57 -25.56 -33.69
N ALA A 36 39.80 -25.68 -34.19
CA ALA A 36 40.69 -24.79 -34.93
C ALA A 36 40.49 -23.25 -34.96
N LEU A 37 41.56 -22.58 -34.53
CA LEU A 37 42.37 -21.61 -35.30
C LEU A 37 41.73 -20.91 -36.51
N CYS A 38 41.50 -19.60 -36.37
CA CYS A 38 41.72 -18.62 -37.44
C CYS A 38 42.19 -17.28 -36.84
N ALA A 39 43.41 -16.90 -37.18
CA ALA A 39 43.98 -15.60 -36.89
C ALA A 39 43.33 -14.54 -37.80
N SER A 40 42.97 -13.39 -37.23
CA SER A 40 42.67 -12.17 -38.00
C SER A 40 43.09 -10.97 -37.17
N SER A 41 44.17 -10.35 -37.62
CA SER A 41 44.81 -9.17 -37.06
C SER A 41 43.91 -7.95 -37.24
N GLY A 42 43.20 -7.57 -36.18
CA GLY A 42 42.47 -6.30 -36.08
C GLY A 42 43.31 -5.27 -35.31
N ASN A 43 43.82 -4.28 -36.03
CA ASN A 43 44.67 -3.20 -35.52
C ASN A 43 43.87 -2.25 -34.61
N ALA A 44 43.92 -2.45 -33.28
CA ALA A 44 43.32 -1.56 -32.30
C ALA A 44 44.28 -0.42 -31.97
N GLN A 45 44.08 0.74 -32.59
CA GLN A 45 44.78 1.98 -32.22
C GLN A 45 44.27 2.47 -30.86
N ALA A 46 45.17 2.50 -29.89
CA ALA A 46 44.94 3.10 -28.58
C ALA A 46 44.67 4.62 -28.72
N PRO A 47 43.67 5.19 -28.02
CA PRO A 47 43.44 6.62 -28.03
C PRO A 47 44.60 7.37 -27.35
N LYS A 48 45.24 8.29 -28.06
CA LYS A 48 46.26 9.19 -27.51
C LYS A 48 45.61 10.13 -26.49
N LYS A 49 46.12 10.09 -25.25
CA LYS A 49 45.76 10.99 -24.15
C LYS A 49 46.12 12.44 -24.53
N PRO A 50 45.20 13.42 -24.43
CA PRO A 50 45.52 14.82 -24.69
C PRO A 50 46.54 15.36 -23.67
N PRO A 51 47.45 16.27 -24.06
CA PRO A 51 48.38 16.90 -23.13
C PRO A 51 47.66 17.83 -22.13
N PRO A 52 48.20 18.00 -20.91
CA PRO A 52 47.59 18.83 -19.89
C PRO A 52 47.54 20.30 -20.33
N PRO A 53 46.43 21.02 -20.05
CA PRO A 53 46.34 22.44 -20.35
C PRO A 53 47.33 23.24 -19.50
N ARG A 54 48.00 24.22 -20.13
CA ARG A 54 48.87 25.20 -19.46
C ARG A 54 48.06 25.99 -18.42
N PRO A 55 48.65 26.39 -17.29
CA PRO A 55 47.98 27.25 -16.32
C PRO A 55 47.66 28.60 -16.98
N GLN A 56 46.40 28.81 -17.35
CA GLN A 56 45.92 30.14 -17.68
C GLN A 56 45.77 30.89 -16.36
N SER A 57 46.42 32.06 -16.28
CA SER A 57 46.28 33.00 -15.17
C SER A 57 44.80 33.33 -15.00
N GLN A 58 44.20 32.88 -13.90
CA GLN A 58 42.81 33.18 -13.56
C GLN A 58 42.72 34.67 -13.27
N ALA A 59 42.10 35.42 -14.17
CA ALA A 59 41.61 36.76 -13.85
C ALA A 59 40.71 36.68 -12.61
N PRO A 60 40.70 37.69 -11.72
CA PRO A 60 39.91 37.65 -10.50
C PRO A 60 38.45 37.34 -10.84
N VAL A 61 37.95 36.20 -10.37
CA VAL A 61 36.53 35.87 -10.45
C VAL A 61 35.82 36.92 -9.60
N ALA A 62 35.17 37.87 -10.27
CA ALA A 62 34.29 38.82 -9.60
C ALA A 62 33.34 38.03 -8.70
N ALA A 63 33.27 38.42 -7.43
CA ALA A 63 32.41 37.81 -6.44
C ALA A 63 30.99 37.64 -7.02
N PRO A 64 30.27 36.54 -6.72
CA PRO A 64 28.93 36.32 -7.23
C PRO A 64 28.06 37.50 -6.84
N SER A 65 27.69 38.31 -7.83
CA SER A 65 26.74 39.39 -7.67
C SER A 65 25.42 38.77 -7.25
N LYS A 66 24.91 39.22 -6.10
CA LYS A 66 23.65 38.77 -5.52
C LYS A 66 22.57 38.72 -6.62
N PRO A 67 21.86 37.59 -6.80
CA PRO A 67 20.80 37.50 -7.79
C PRO A 67 19.82 38.68 -7.64
N PRO A 68 19.34 39.28 -8.76
CA PRO A 68 18.32 40.31 -8.70
C PRO A 68 17.13 39.84 -7.86
N ALA A 69 16.59 40.72 -7.02
CA ALA A 69 15.41 40.38 -6.23
C ALA A 69 14.24 40.01 -7.16
N PRO A 70 13.46 38.96 -6.85
CA PRO A 70 12.36 38.54 -7.69
C PRO A 70 11.32 39.66 -7.82
N PRO A 71 10.65 39.79 -8.98
CA PRO A 71 9.62 40.78 -9.18
C PRO A 71 8.49 40.60 -8.17
N ARG A 72 8.13 41.69 -7.51
CA ARG A 72 7.08 41.74 -6.48
C ARG A 72 5.78 42.28 -7.07
N PHE A 73 4.66 41.71 -6.67
CA PHE A 73 3.33 42.13 -7.09
C PHE A 73 2.30 41.91 -5.97
N ALA A 74 1.12 42.50 -6.12
CA ALA A 74 0.02 42.31 -5.18
C ALA A 74 -0.89 41.16 -5.66
N ILE A 75 -1.16 40.21 -4.77
CA ILE A 75 -2.16 39.15 -4.98
C ILE A 75 -3.38 39.50 -4.13
N GLN A 76 -4.47 39.88 -4.77
CA GLN A 76 -5.74 40.20 -4.10
C GLN A 76 -6.52 38.94 -3.75
N ARG A 77 -6.60 37.98 -4.67
CA ARG A 77 -7.30 36.71 -4.45
C ARG A 77 -6.80 35.59 -5.35
N PHE A 78 -7.03 34.37 -4.90
CA PHE A 78 -6.87 33.16 -5.71
C PHE A 78 -8.23 32.69 -6.23
N LEU A 79 -8.25 32.21 -7.47
CA LEU A 79 -9.42 31.63 -8.12
C LEU A 79 -9.14 30.16 -8.41
N VAL A 80 -9.84 29.26 -7.74
CA VAL A 80 -9.64 27.81 -7.91
C VAL A 80 -10.71 27.27 -8.86
N GLU A 81 -10.27 26.77 -10.01
CA GLU A 81 -11.12 26.16 -11.04
C GLU A 81 -11.01 24.64 -10.98
N GLY A 82 -12.12 23.93 -11.20
CA GLY A 82 -12.14 22.46 -11.28
C GLY A 82 -12.20 21.72 -9.93
N ASN A 83 -12.25 22.45 -8.81
CA ASN A 83 -12.47 21.86 -7.49
C ASN A 83 -13.95 21.45 -7.30
N SER A 84 -14.18 20.19 -6.95
CA SER A 84 -15.47 19.66 -6.49
C SER A 84 -15.39 18.99 -5.10
N LEU A 85 -14.18 18.75 -4.59
CA LEU A 85 -13.95 17.97 -3.36
C LEU A 85 -13.80 18.82 -2.09
N LEU A 86 -13.37 20.09 -2.21
CA LEU A 86 -13.16 21.00 -1.09
C LEU A 86 -14.22 22.11 -1.08
N ALA A 87 -14.66 22.52 0.11
CA ALA A 87 -15.57 23.66 0.24
C ALA A 87 -14.82 24.98 -0.03
N GLN A 88 -15.51 25.98 -0.58
CA GLN A 88 -14.90 27.29 -0.89
C GLN A 88 -14.25 27.95 0.33
N GLY A 89 -14.93 27.95 1.49
CA GLY A 89 -14.34 28.51 2.71
C GLY A 89 -13.10 27.77 3.24
N GLU A 90 -12.87 26.53 2.79
CA GLU A 90 -11.63 25.81 3.08
C GLU A 90 -10.50 26.26 2.15
N LEU A 91 -10.78 26.41 0.85
CA LEU A 91 -9.84 26.96 -0.12
C LEU A 91 -9.36 28.36 0.30
N ASP A 92 -10.29 29.24 0.69
CA ASP A 92 -9.97 30.59 1.14
C ASP A 92 -9.04 30.57 2.35
N ARG A 93 -9.27 29.65 3.31
CA ARG A 93 -8.44 29.51 4.50
C ARG A 93 -7.02 29.02 4.16
N ILE A 94 -6.89 28.08 3.23
CA ILE A 94 -5.59 27.54 2.79
C ILE A 94 -4.80 28.61 2.04
N LEU A 95 -5.48 29.43 1.23
CA LEU A 95 -4.85 30.38 0.30
C LEU A 95 -4.66 31.79 0.90
N ALA A 96 -5.36 32.12 2.00
CA ALA A 96 -5.25 33.40 2.69
C ALA A 96 -3.80 33.80 3.06
N PRO A 97 -2.94 32.90 3.58
CA PRO A 97 -1.56 33.26 3.94
C PRO A 97 -0.71 33.75 2.74
N PHE A 98 -1.06 33.33 1.53
CA PHE A 98 -0.31 33.63 0.31
C PHE A 98 -0.86 34.85 -0.43
N SER A 99 -1.98 35.42 0.03
CA SER A 99 -2.54 36.67 -0.50
C SER A 99 -1.90 37.87 0.19
N GLY A 100 -1.91 39.03 -0.46
CA GLY A 100 -1.41 40.28 0.11
C GLY A 100 -0.57 41.14 -0.84
N LYS A 101 -0.04 42.23 -0.28
CA LYS A 101 0.92 43.12 -0.95
C LYS A 101 2.32 42.50 -0.87
N ASP A 102 3.17 42.79 -1.86
CA ASP A 102 4.60 42.39 -1.88
C ASP A 102 4.84 40.86 -1.95
N ARG A 103 4.04 40.17 -2.78
CA ARG A 103 4.18 38.75 -3.08
C ARG A 103 5.06 38.51 -4.30
N ASP A 104 5.62 37.30 -4.40
CA ASP A 104 6.37 36.86 -5.56
C ASP A 104 5.83 35.52 -6.13
N PHE A 105 6.48 35.02 -7.18
CA PHE A 105 6.12 33.73 -7.78
C PHE A 105 6.34 32.54 -6.81
N GLY A 106 7.25 32.66 -5.85
CA GLY A 106 7.46 31.65 -4.81
C GLY A 106 6.31 31.57 -3.81
N ASP A 107 5.59 32.67 -3.56
CA ASP A 107 4.33 32.63 -2.81
C ASP A 107 3.23 31.85 -3.53
N ILE A 108 3.12 32.01 -4.86
CA ILE A 108 2.17 31.24 -5.68
C ILE A 108 2.51 29.74 -5.65
N GLN A 109 3.80 29.40 -5.77
CA GLN A 109 4.26 28.02 -5.71
C GLN A 109 3.95 27.38 -4.34
N ARG A 110 4.21 28.10 -3.24
CA ARG A 110 3.84 27.63 -1.89
C ARG A 110 2.33 27.50 -1.70
N ALA A 111 1.53 28.36 -2.31
CA ALA A 111 0.07 28.25 -2.31
C ALA A 111 -0.40 26.98 -3.04
N LEU A 112 0.22 26.68 -4.19
CA LEU A 112 -0.04 25.46 -4.94
C LEU A 112 0.33 24.21 -4.15
N GLU A 113 1.51 24.21 -3.51
CA GLU A 113 1.97 23.12 -2.64
C GLU A 113 1.04 22.92 -1.45
N ALA A 114 0.68 23.99 -0.74
CA ALA A 114 -0.26 23.92 0.38
C ALA A 114 -1.63 23.36 -0.03
N LEU A 115 -2.14 23.76 -1.21
CA LEU A 115 -3.39 23.22 -1.73
C LEU A 115 -3.24 21.73 -2.12
N GLN A 116 -2.15 21.37 -2.80
CA GLN A 116 -1.84 19.99 -3.18
C GLN A 116 -1.71 19.08 -1.94
N ASP A 117 -1.06 19.57 -0.88
CA ASP A 117 -0.87 18.85 0.39
C ASP A 117 -2.18 18.59 1.12
N VAL A 118 -3.15 19.50 1.03
CA VAL A 118 -4.48 19.26 1.59
C VAL A 118 -5.21 18.14 0.84
N TYR A 119 -5.12 18.11 -0.50
CA TYR A 119 -5.70 17.01 -1.29
C TYR A 119 -5.05 15.66 -0.97
N THR A 120 -3.71 15.59 -0.97
CA THR A 120 -2.96 14.35 -0.66
C THR A 120 -3.18 13.94 0.80
N GLY A 121 -3.19 14.90 1.72
CA GLY A 121 -3.51 14.74 3.14
C GLY A 121 -4.93 14.23 3.38
N ARG A 122 -5.87 14.43 2.47
CA ARG A 122 -7.22 13.83 2.49
C ARG A 122 -7.33 12.50 1.74
N GLY A 123 -6.27 12.06 1.06
CA GLY A 123 -6.21 10.80 0.31
C GLY A 123 -6.48 10.92 -1.19
N TYR A 124 -6.63 12.14 -1.72
CA TYR A 124 -6.87 12.41 -3.14
C TYR A 124 -5.57 12.57 -3.93
N ASN A 125 -4.78 11.50 -4.01
CA ASN A 125 -3.47 11.51 -4.66
C ASN A 125 -3.52 11.65 -6.19
N ALA A 126 -4.68 11.39 -6.78
CA ALA A 126 -4.92 11.53 -8.21
C ALA A 126 -5.26 12.97 -8.65
N VAL A 127 -5.34 13.91 -7.69
CA VAL A 127 -5.59 15.32 -7.98
C VAL A 127 -4.28 16.03 -8.28
N ARG A 128 -4.27 16.84 -9.34
CA ARG A 128 -3.14 17.71 -9.70
C ARG A 128 -3.57 19.17 -9.67
N VAL A 129 -2.81 19.99 -8.97
CA VAL A 129 -2.98 21.44 -8.97
C VAL A 129 -1.92 22.07 -9.89
N SER A 130 -2.32 22.99 -10.77
CA SER A 130 -1.42 23.70 -11.67
C SER A 130 -1.80 25.17 -11.83
N VAL A 131 -0.84 25.98 -12.26
CA VAL A 131 -1.07 27.39 -12.63
C VAL A 131 -1.10 27.48 -14.15
N PRO A 132 -2.26 27.77 -14.78
CA PRO A 132 -2.31 28.01 -16.22
C PRO A 132 -1.62 29.32 -16.58
N GLU A 133 -1.21 29.44 -17.85
CA GLU A 133 -0.67 30.68 -18.39
C GLU A 133 -1.70 31.82 -18.28
N GLN A 134 -1.30 32.91 -17.63
CA GLN A 134 -2.18 34.04 -17.33
C GLN A 134 -1.38 35.30 -17.00
N ASP A 135 -2.01 36.46 -17.18
CA ASP A 135 -1.48 37.74 -16.71
C ASP A 135 -1.95 38.02 -15.26
N ILE A 136 -0.99 38.30 -14.37
CA ILE A 136 -1.21 38.53 -12.93
C ILE A 136 -1.41 40.03 -12.63
N ARG A 137 -1.33 40.93 -13.62
CA ARG A 137 -1.53 42.38 -13.43
C ARG A 137 -2.85 42.76 -12.76
N SER A 138 -3.89 41.94 -12.93
CA SER A 138 -5.20 42.15 -12.31
C SER A 138 -5.24 41.88 -10.80
N GLY A 139 -4.16 41.34 -10.22
CA GLY A 139 -4.10 40.91 -8.83
C GLY A 139 -4.88 39.61 -8.55
N GLN A 140 -5.37 38.91 -9.57
CA GLN A 140 -6.07 37.64 -9.43
C GLN A 140 -5.20 36.52 -10.00
N VAL A 141 -5.00 35.46 -9.21
CA VAL A 141 -4.22 34.28 -9.63
C VAL A 141 -5.16 33.08 -9.75
N ARG A 142 -5.30 32.53 -10.95
CA ARG A 142 -6.08 31.32 -11.20
C ARG A 142 -5.23 30.08 -10.93
N LEU A 143 -5.78 29.15 -10.16
CA LEU A 143 -5.25 27.82 -9.91
C LEU A 143 -6.22 26.81 -10.53
N ARG A 144 -5.70 25.89 -11.34
CA ARG A 144 -6.50 24.84 -11.97
C ARG A 144 -6.29 23.53 -11.21
N VAL A 145 -7.39 22.93 -10.76
CA VAL A 145 -7.41 21.61 -10.13
C VAL A 145 -7.93 20.61 -11.15
N ALA A 146 -7.10 19.66 -11.51
CA ALA A 146 -7.46 18.52 -12.34
C ALA A 146 -7.75 17.32 -11.42
N GLU A 147 -9.03 17.06 -11.20
CA GLU A 147 -9.52 15.91 -10.44
C GLU A 147 -9.73 14.72 -11.38
N ALA A 148 -8.82 13.74 -11.33
CA ALA A 148 -9.00 12.54 -12.12
C ALA A 148 -10.16 11.69 -11.58
N ARG A 149 -10.99 11.12 -12.45
CA ARG A 149 -12.16 10.32 -12.08
C ARG A 149 -11.99 8.87 -12.49
N ILE A 150 -12.55 7.95 -11.70
CA ILE A 150 -12.58 6.54 -12.05
C ILE A 150 -13.59 6.35 -13.18
N ARG A 151 -13.14 5.89 -14.34
CA ARG A 151 -13.98 5.63 -15.50
C ARG A 151 -14.65 4.26 -15.42
N ARG A 152 -13.88 3.23 -15.09
CA ARG A 152 -14.35 1.84 -14.96
C ARG A 152 -13.61 1.12 -13.85
N VAL A 153 -14.32 0.20 -13.20
CA VAL A 153 -13.74 -0.77 -12.26
C VAL A 153 -13.79 -2.15 -12.89
N ARG A 154 -12.64 -2.82 -12.98
CA ARG A 154 -12.52 -4.19 -13.49
C ARG A 154 -12.09 -5.13 -12.37
N VAL A 155 -12.86 -6.18 -12.14
CA VAL A 155 -12.48 -7.26 -11.22
C VAL A 155 -11.87 -8.42 -12.02
N GLN A 156 -10.80 -9.01 -11.51
CA GLN A 156 -10.08 -10.11 -12.15
C GLN A 156 -9.64 -11.14 -11.11
N GLY A 157 -9.61 -12.42 -11.51
CA GLY A 157 -9.06 -13.50 -10.69
C GLY A 157 -10.05 -14.10 -9.68
N ASN A 158 -11.27 -13.56 -9.61
CA ASN A 158 -12.32 -14.08 -8.75
C ASN A 158 -12.93 -15.36 -9.35
N ARG A 159 -12.79 -16.50 -8.65
CA ARG A 159 -13.30 -17.82 -9.04
C ARG A 159 -14.39 -18.32 -8.10
N PHE A 160 -14.25 -18.06 -6.80
CA PHE A 160 -15.17 -18.53 -5.75
C PHE A 160 -16.03 -17.41 -5.16
N PHE A 161 -15.70 -16.17 -5.47
CA PHE A 161 -16.43 -14.98 -5.04
C PHE A 161 -16.94 -14.22 -6.26
N ASP A 162 -18.20 -13.81 -6.25
CA ASP A 162 -18.75 -13.06 -7.38
C ASP A 162 -18.20 -11.64 -7.43
N GLU A 163 -18.18 -11.04 -8.62
CA GLU A 163 -17.77 -9.64 -8.80
C GLU A 163 -18.58 -8.69 -7.90
N ARG A 164 -19.87 -8.96 -7.71
CA ARG A 164 -20.73 -8.15 -6.84
C ARG A 164 -20.27 -8.19 -5.38
N ASN A 165 -19.88 -9.36 -4.88
CA ASN A 165 -19.34 -9.50 -3.53
C ASN A 165 -18.04 -8.72 -3.38
N VAL A 166 -17.11 -8.87 -4.33
CA VAL A 166 -15.83 -8.16 -4.33
C VAL A 166 -16.05 -6.64 -4.36
N ARG A 167 -16.97 -6.15 -5.19
CA ARG A 167 -17.30 -4.71 -5.27
C ARG A 167 -18.02 -4.20 -4.03
N ALA A 168 -18.84 -5.03 -3.38
CA ALA A 168 -19.52 -4.66 -2.12
C ALA A 168 -18.51 -4.42 -0.99
N GLY A 169 -17.40 -5.15 -0.97
CA GLY A 169 -16.28 -4.92 -0.05
C GLY A 169 -15.42 -3.69 -0.36
N LEU A 170 -15.61 -3.03 -1.51
CA LEU A 170 -14.86 -1.84 -1.93
C LEU A 170 -15.78 -0.63 -2.16
N PRO A 171 -16.55 -0.18 -1.15
CA PRO A 171 -17.54 0.88 -1.31
C PRO A 171 -16.94 2.23 -1.74
N SER A 172 -15.67 2.50 -1.44
CA SER A 172 -14.98 3.74 -1.85
C SER A 172 -14.55 3.73 -3.31
N LEU A 173 -14.55 2.57 -3.97
CA LEU A 173 -14.16 2.42 -5.37
C LEU A 173 -15.37 2.58 -6.30
N LYS A 174 -15.75 3.82 -6.59
CA LYS A 174 -16.94 4.15 -7.41
C LYS A 174 -16.58 4.83 -8.72
N GLU A 175 -17.22 4.36 -9.78
CA GLU A 175 -17.14 4.99 -11.10
C GLU A 175 -17.72 6.41 -11.08
N GLY A 176 -17.15 7.30 -11.88
CA GLY A 176 -17.49 8.72 -11.96
C GLY A 176 -16.91 9.61 -10.84
N THR A 177 -16.28 9.02 -9.81
CA THR A 177 -15.76 9.77 -8.65
C THR A 177 -14.23 9.83 -8.63
N SER A 178 -13.68 10.84 -7.95
CA SER A 178 -12.23 10.93 -7.74
C SER A 178 -11.79 9.89 -6.72
N PRO A 179 -10.74 9.07 -7.01
CA PRO A 179 -10.33 8.00 -6.12
C PRO A 179 -9.72 8.57 -4.84
N ASN A 180 -10.25 8.16 -3.70
CA ASN A 180 -9.61 8.36 -2.41
C ASN A 180 -8.78 7.11 -2.07
N THR A 181 -7.46 7.18 -2.26
CA THR A 181 -6.59 6.02 -2.09
C THR A 181 -6.51 5.54 -0.65
N ARG A 182 -6.75 6.43 0.33
CA ARG A 182 -6.79 6.06 1.75
C ARG A 182 -8.03 5.22 2.04
N ALA A 183 -9.20 5.70 1.61
CA ALA A 183 -10.46 4.99 1.80
C ALA A 183 -10.48 3.64 1.05
N ILE A 184 -10.01 3.62 -0.20
CA ILE A 184 -9.85 2.38 -0.98
C ILE A 184 -8.89 1.41 -0.29
N GLY A 185 -7.80 1.91 0.30
CA GLY A 185 -6.85 1.09 1.05
C GLY A 185 -7.46 0.46 2.30
N GLN A 186 -8.28 1.22 3.03
CA GLN A 186 -9.01 0.74 4.21
C GLN A 186 -10.05 -0.33 3.83
N ASP A 187 -10.81 -0.10 2.76
CA ASP A 187 -11.76 -1.09 2.23
C ASP A 187 -11.03 -2.39 1.83
N ALA A 188 -9.91 -2.28 1.11
CA ALA A 188 -9.11 -3.44 0.71
C ALA A 188 -8.51 -4.18 1.92
N GLN A 189 -8.10 -3.46 2.97
CA GLN A 189 -7.64 -4.06 4.22
C GLN A 189 -8.75 -4.90 4.87
N LEU A 190 -9.97 -4.37 4.95
CA LEU A 190 -11.11 -5.08 5.51
C LEU A 190 -11.44 -6.34 4.69
N VAL A 191 -11.44 -6.25 3.36
CA VAL A 191 -11.65 -7.42 2.49
C VAL A 191 -10.57 -8.48 2.69
N ASN A 192 -9.33 -8.07 2.97
CA ASN A 192 -8.19 -8.94 3.21
C ASN A 192 -8.20 -9.63 4.59
N GLU A 193 -9.15 -9.33 5.46
CA GLU A 193 -9.38 -10.10 6.69
C GLU A 193 -10.05 -11.46 6.40
N SER A 194 -10.60 -11.64 5.19
CA SER A 194 -11.20 -12.91 4.77
C SER A 194 -10.16 -14.04 4.73
N PRO A 195 -10.45 -15.21 5.32
CA PRO A 195 -9.50 -16.34 5.33
C PRO A 195 -9.40 -17.07 3.98
N ALA A 196 -10.22 -16.72 3.00
CA ALA A 196 -10.28 -17.39 1.69
C ALA A 196 -10.19 -16.44 0.49
N LYS A 197 -9.96 -15.13 0.72
CA LYS A 197 -9.90 -14.13 -0.34
C LYS A 197 -8.93 -13.00 0.02
N GLN A 198 -8.13 -12.60 -0.95
CA GLN A 198 -7.31 -11.40 -0.88
C GLN A 198 -7.52 -10.54 -2.13
N VAL A 199 -7.46 -9.22 -1.96
CA VAL A 199 -7.64 -8.23 -3.00
C VAL A 199 -6.49 -7.22 -3.02
N SER A 200 -6.14 -6.79 -4.22
CA SER A 200 -5.27 -5.63 -4.44
C SER A 200 -5.89 -4.73 -5.50
N VAL A 201 -5.83 -3.42 -5.28
CA VAL A 201 -6.39 -2.42 -6.17
C VAL A 201 -5.26 -1.65 -6.85
N ALA A 202 -5.28 -1.63 -8.18
CA ALA A 202 -4.37 -0.84 -8.99
C ALA A 202 -5.15 0.25 -9.73
N LEU A 203 -4.70 1.50 -9.60
CA LEU A 203 -5.22 2.64 -10.34
C LEU A 203 -4.25 2.97 -11.48
N GLN A 204 -4.76 3.06 -12.70
CA GLN A 204 -3.97 3.31 -13.90
C GLN A 204 -4.55 4.48 -14.69
N ALA A 205 -3.69 5.33 -15.24
CA ALA A 205 -4.10 6.38 -16.16
C ALA A 205 -4.74 5.76 -17.41
N SER A 206 -5.88 6.33 -17.83
CA SER A 206 -6.51 5.98 -19.10
C SER A 206 -6.00 6.87 -20.23
N ASP A 207 -6.35 6.53 -21.47
CA ASP A 207 -6.03 7.35 -22.65
C ASP A 207 -6.80 8.68 -22.63
N ASP A 208 -7.97 8.69 -21.98
CA ASP A 208 -8.78 9.90 -21.78
C ASP A 208 -8.17 10.78 -20.67
N PRO A 209 -7.81 12.05 -20.96
CA PRO A 209 -7.27 12.96 -19.95
C PRO A 209 -8.20 13.14 -18.76
N GLY A 210 -7.67 12.98 -17.55
CA GLY A 210 -8.45 13.11 -16.31
C GLY A 210 -9.32 11.89 -15.99
N GLN A 211 -9.13 10.76 -16.68
CA GLN A 211 -9.79 9.49 -16.37
C GLN A 211 -8.79 8.44 -15.91
N LEU A 212 -9.23 7.58 -14.99
CA LEU A 212 -8.48 6.47 -14.44
C LEU A 212 -9.26 5.17 -14.56
N ASP A 213 -8.56 4.09 -14.88
CA ASP A 213 -9.10 2.75 -14.80
C ASP A 213 -8.65 2.10 -13.48
N ALA A 214 -9.59 1.51 -12.76
CA ALA A 214 -9.30 0.75 -11.56
C ALA A 214 -9.35 -0.75 -11.88
N THR A 215 -8.29 -1.48 -11.54
CA THR A 215 -8.25 -2.95 -11.63
C THR A 215 -8.14 -3.54 -10.24
N VAL A 216 -9.14 -4.31 -9.85
CA VAL A 216 -9.17 -5.11 -8.62
C VAL A 216 -8.71 -6.52 -8.97
N ARG A 217 -7.56 -6.92 -8.46
CA ARG A 217 -7.04 -8.28 -8.60
C ARG A 217 -7.41 -9.05 -7.36
N VAL A 218 -8.07 -10.18 -7.55
CA VAL A 218 -8.55 -11.07 -6.51
C VAL A 218 -7.74 -12.36 -6.59
N THR A 219 -7.22 -12.78 -5.44
CA THR A 219 -6.65 -14.10 -5.22
C THR A 219 -7.57 -14.80 -4.24
N ASP A 220 -8.34 -15.78 -4.72
CA ASP A 220 -9.24 -16.56 -3.88
C ASP A 220 -8.89 -18.04 -3.85
N GLU A 221 -9.27 -18.67 -2.75
CA GLU A 221 -9.16 -20.11 -2.53
C GLU A 221 -10.54 -20.69 -2.26
N LYS A 222 -10.64 -22.03 -2.28
CA LYS A 222 -11.89 -22.70 -1.98
C LYS A 222 -12.35 -22.31 -0.55
N PRO A 223 -13.52 -21.68 -0.38
CA PRO A 223 -13.93 -21.10 0.91
C PRO A 223 -14.29 -22.16 1.96
N SER A 224 -14.57 -23.40 1.52
CA SER A 224 -14.87 -24.52 2.40
C SER A 224 -13.59 -25.29 2.78
N ARG A 225 -13.34 -25.46 4.07
CA ARG A 225 -12.22 -26.24 4.61
C ARG A 225 -12.76 -27.25 5.62
N VAL A 226 -12.29 -28.49 5.52
CA VAL A 226 -12.50 -29.53 6.53
C VAL A 226 -11.14 -29.81 7.17
N SER A 227 -11.09 -29.88 8.50
CA SER A 227 -9.89 -30.21 9.26
C SER A 227 -10.16 -31.35 10.23
N VAL A 228 -9.14 -32.15 10.51
CA VAL A 228 -9.18 -33.18 11.54
C VAL A 228 -7.98 -32.93 12.45
N PHE A 229 -8.17 -33.03 13.76
CA PHE A 229 -7.09 -32.86 14.73
C PHE A 229 -7.15 -33.92 15.83
N ALA A 230 -6.00 -34.18 16.44
CA ALA A 230 -5.85 -35.04 17.60
C ALA A 230 -4.78 -34.46 18.53
N ASP A 231 -5.09 -34.36 19.82
CA ASP A 231 -4.18 -33.85 20.84
C ASP A 231 -4.34 -34.62 22.15
N ASN A 232 -3.37 -34.45 23.05
CA ASN A 232 -3.36 -35.07 24.37
C ASN A 232 -3.60 -34.06 25.51
N THR A 233 -4.34 -32.97 25.24
CA THR A 233 -4.62 -31.91 26.22
C THR A 233 -5.71 -32.27 27.24
N GLY A 234 -6.24 -33.50 27.14
CA GLY A 234 -7.22 -34.01 28.07
C GLY A 234 -6.65 -34.39 29.44
N THR A 235 -7.52 -34.82 30.35
CA THR A 235 -7.15 -35.26 31.69
C THR A 235 -7.56 -36.71 31.91
N PRO A 236 -7.00 -37.42 32.91
CA PRO A 236 -7.41 -38.78 33.21
C PRO A 236 -8.91 -38.94 33.49
N LYS A 237 -9.58 -37.88 33.98
CA LYS A 237 -11.02 -37.88 34.30
C LYS A 237 -11.92 -37.62 33.09
N THR A 238 -11.39 -37.09 31.99
CA THR A 238 -12.17 -36.66 30.82
C THR A 238 -11.71 -37.32 29.51
N GLY A 239 -10.80 -38.30 29.62
CA GLY A 239 -10.00 -38.83 28.52
C GLY A 239 -8.77 -37.96 28.25
N ASN A 240 -7.60 -38.60 28.14
CA ASN A 240 -6.33 -37.93 27.87
C ASN A 240 -6.21 -37.44 26.41
N TRP A 241 -6.84 -38.16 25.48
CA TRP A 241 -6.84 -37.83 24.06
C TRP A 241 -8.11 -37.09 23.68
N ARG A 242 -7.96 -36.05 22.86
CA ARG A 242 -9.05 -35.37 22.17
C ARG A 242 -8.86 -35.54 20.68
N THR A 243 -9.94 -35.86 19.98
CA THR A 243 -9.98 -35.84 18.53
C THR A 243 -11.13 -34.96 18.09
N GLY A 244 -10.96 -34.28 16.96
CA GLY A 244 -11.99 -33.41 16.44
C GLY A 244 -12.03 -33.31 14.94
N LEU A 245 -13.21 -32.98 14.44
CA LEU A 245 -13.50 -32.63 13.07
C LEU A 245 -13.94 -31.17 13.04
N GLY A 246 -13.25 -30.34 12.26
CA GLY A 246 -13.61 -28.97 11.98
C GLY A 246 -14.15 -28.82 10.56
N TYR A 247 -15.15 -27.96 10.41
CA TYR A 247 -15.63 -27.47 9.13
C TYR A 247 -15.68 -25.95 9.18
N GLN A 248 -15.11 -25.30 8.19
CA GLN A 248 -15.16 -23.86 7.99
C GLN A 248 -15.71 -23.57 6.59
N ASN A 249 -16.57 -22.58 6.47
CA ASN A 249 -16.96 -21.98 5.20
C ASN A 249 -16.86 -20.46 5.30
N ALA A 250 -16.02 -19.85 4.47
CA ALA A 250 -15.75 -18.41 4.47
C ALA A 250 -16.52 -17.62 3.39
N ASN A 251 -17.54 -18.23 2.78
CA ASN A 251 -18.38 -17.56 1.79
C ASN A 251 -19.77 -18.20 1.67
N LEU A 252 -20.46 -18.46 2.79
CA LEU A 252 -21.68 -19.30 2.77
C LEU A 252 -22.81 -18.70 1.91
N PHE A 253 -23.03 -17.39 2.00
CA PHE A 253 -24.07 -16.68 1.25
C PHE A 253 -23.52 -15.75 0.17
N ASN A 254 -22.26 -15.94 -0.23
CA ASN A 254 -21.56 -15.02 -1.13
C ASN A 254 -21.44 -13.58 -0.56
N GLY A 255 -21.36 -13.47 0.77
CA GLY A 255 -21.37 -12.21 1.53
C GLY A 255 -20.15 -12.01 2.44
N ASP A 256 -19.08 -12.79 2.24
CA ASP A 256 -17.93 -12.86 3.17
C ASP A 256 -18.27 -13.38 4.58
N ASP A 257 -19.39 -14.09 4.70
CA ASP A 257 -19.78 -14.76 5.94
C ASP A 257 -18.85 -15.93 6.26
N VAL A 258 -18.35 -15.95 7.49
CA VAL A 258 -17.51 -17.05 7.99
C VAL A 258 -18.28 -17.86 9.03
N ILE A 259 -18.52 -19.14 8.72
CA ILE A 259 -19.08 -20.12 9.65
C ILE A 259 -18.03 -21.15 9.99
N ASN A 260 -17.87 -21.40 11.28
CA ASN A 260 -17.00 -22.45 11.83
C ASN A 260 -17.86 -23.40 12.65
N ALA A 261 -17.77 -24.69 12.35
CA ALA A 261 -18.39 -25.77 13.12
C ALA A 261 -17.31 -26.77 13.52
N GLN A 262 -17.32 -27.22 14.78
CA GLN A 262 -16.36 -28.20 15.28
C GLN A 262 -17.06 -29.24 16.14
N LEU A 263 -16.71 -30.50 15.91
CA LEU A 263 -17.11 -31.64 16.74
C LEU A 263 -15.85 -32.19 17.39
N VAL A 264 -15.85 -32.29 18.72
CA VAL A 264 -14.70 -32.78 19.50
C VAL A 264 -15.18 -33.87 20.44
N GLY A 265 -14.43 -34.97 20.52
CA GLY A 265 -14.69 -36.09 21.42
C GLY A 265 -13.41 -36.64 22.03
N SER A 266 -13.58 -37.49 23.05
CA SER A 266 -12.48 -38.21 23.71
C SER A 266 -12.58 -39.71 23.40
N PRO A 267 -11.87 -40.24 22.37
CA PRO A 267 -11.92 -41.65 22.05
C PRO A 267 -11.47 -42.51 23.23
N GLY A 268 -12.18 -43.61 23.50
CA GLY A 268 -11.81 -44.56 24.57
C GLY A 268 -12.19 -44.15 25.99
N HIS A 269 -12.88 -43.01 26.17
CA HIS A 269 -13.46 -42.62 27.45
C HIS A 269 -14.98 -42.52 27.34
N SER A 270 -15.67 -43.60 27.71
CA SER A 270 -17.11 -43.55 28.01
C SER A 270 -17.24 -43.17 29.47
N ALA A 271 -17.95 -42.09 29.81
CA ALA A 271 -18.20 -41.77 31.21
C ALA A 271 -18.95 -42.94 31.87
N PRO A 272 -18.40 -43.62 32.89
CA PRO A 272 -19.20 -44.45 33.77
C PRO A 272 -19.89 -43.53 34.79
N ASP A 273 -21.20 -43.72 34.93
CA ASP A 273 -22.06 -43.22 36.01
C ASP A 273 -22.32 -41.72 36.11
N THR A 274 -23.45 -41.31 35.54
CA THR A 274 -24.30 -40.30 36.20
C THR A 274 -24.83 -40.91 37.50
N VAL A 275 -24.08 -40.80 38.60
CA VAL A 275 -24.64 -41.03 39.93
C VAL A 275 -25.55 -39.84 40.25
N CYS A 276 -26.84 -39.97 39.94
CA CYS A 276 -27.88 -39.13 40.52
C CYS A 276 -27.89 -39.36 42.03
N ARG A 277 -27.13 -38.56 42.79
CA ARG A 277 -27.33 -38.46 44.24
C ARG A 277 -28.57 -37.61 44.49
N TYR A 278 -29.70 -38.28 44.73
CA TYR A 278 -30.78 -37.69 45.50
C TYR A 278 -30.31 -37.63 46.95
N THR A 279 -30.01 -36.43 47.44
CA THR A 279 -30.01 -36.13 48.88
C THR A 279 -31.44 -35.79 49.29
N ASN A 280 -31.96 -36.51 50.28
CA ASN A 280 -33.18 -36.20 51.02
C ASN A 280 -32.88 -35.13 52.08
#